data_AF-A0A920MEQ1-F1
#
_entry.id   AF-A0A920MEQ1-F1
#
_cell.length_a   1.000
_cell.length_b   1.000
_cell.length_c   1.000
_cell.angle_alpha   90.00
_cell.angle_beta   90.00
_cell.angle_gamma   90.00
#
_symmetry.space_group_name_H-M   'P 1'
#
loop_
_entity.id
_entity.type
_entity.pdbx_description
1 polymer ?
#
loop_
_entity_poly.entity_id
_entity_poly.type
_entity_poly.pdbx_seq_one_letter_code
_entity_poly.pdbx_strand_id
1 'polypeptide(L)'
;MLGVALGGSVLDYTITNEKQLDGDWDGEWFAAISENEENWYSEFFIPWNMAPMNKQEGDSRTIGVSVARMIQHLGITIGFPGISYSRSEFLSVLNKVEVVQANPKSLDFFPYTVANNDFINDESTFDAGTEVIYNTGAGGEN
;
A
#
# COMPACT_ATOMS: atom_id res chain seq x y z
N MET A 1 4.99 -2.39 3.95
CA MET A 1 6.24 -2.67 3.21
C MET A 1 5.87 -2.72 1.74
N LEU A 2 6.59 -2.02 0.88
CA LEU A 2 6.39 -2.00 -0.57
C LEU A 2 7.70 -2.41 -1.23
N GLY A 3 7.62 -3.16 -2.33
CA GLY A 3 8.81 -3.64 -3.01
C GLY A 3 8.58 -3.84 -4.49
N VAL A 4 9.66 -3.66 -5.26
CA VAL A 4 9.68 -3.93 -6.70
C VAL A 4 10.91 -4.74 -7.06
N ALA A 5 10.77 -5.57 -8.09
CA ALA A 5 11.86 -6.28 -8.73
C ALA A 5 12.25 -5.59 -10.04
N LEU A 6 13.51 -5.75 -10.48
CA LEU A 6 13.98 -5.21 -11.76
C LEU A 6 13.10 -5.61 -12.95
N GLY A 7 12.55 -6.84 -12.91
CA GLY A 7 11.65 -7.35 -13.95
C GLY A 7 10.23 -6.79 -13.92
N GLY A 8 9.92 -5.80 -13.07
CA GLY A 8 8.61 -5.15 -13.02
C GLY A 8 7.61 -5.75 -12.03
N SER A 9 7.94 -6.84 -11.34
CA SER A 9 7.06 -7.41 -10.31
C SER A 9 6.97 -6.48 -9.10
N VAL A 10 5.77 -6.32 -8.56
CA VAL A 10 5.49 -5.54 -7.34
C VAL A 10 5.07 -6.46 -6.21
N LEU A 11 5.30 -6.04 -4.97
CA LEU A 11 4.86 -6.71 -3.75
C LEU A 11 4.53 -5.67 -2.68
N ASP A 12 3.54 -5.98 -1.85
CA ASP A 12 3.22 -5.22 -0.66
C ASP A 12 2.79 -6.13 0.50
N TYR A 13 2.99 -5.59 1.70
CA TYR A 13 2.65 -6.24 2.96
C TYR A 13 2.33 -5.19 4.02
N THR A 14 1.45 -5.51 4.95
CA THR A 14 1.41 -4.81 6.25
C THR A 14 2.32 -5.51 7.25
N ILE A 15 2.88 -4.74 8.18
CA ILE A 15 3.61 -5.28 9.33
C ILE A 15 2.95 -4.75 10.59
N THR A 16 2.45 -5.65 11.42
CA THR A 16 1.84 -5.35 12.72
C THR A 16 2.59 -6.06 13.84
N ASN A 17 2.35 -5.66 15.09
CA ASN A 17 2.95 -6.31 16.28
C ASN A 17 4.47 -6.55 16.13
N GLU A 18 5.18 -5.49 15.72
CA GLU A 18 6.61 -5.44 15.42
C GLU A 18 7.13 -6.26 14.23
N LYS A 19 6.56 -7.44 13.92
CA LYS A 19 7.12 -8.36 12.91
C LYS A 19 6.12 -9.30 12.23
N GLN A 20 4.82 -9.15 12.50
CA GLN A 20 3.79 -9.97 11.86
C GLN A 20 3.52 -9.41 10.47
N LEU A 21 3.86 -10.18 9.44
CA LEU A 21 3.61 -9.84 8.05
C LEU A 21 2.24 -10.35 7.62
N ASP A 22 1.52 -9.52 6.88
CA ASP A 22 0.27 -9.87 6.22
C ASP A 22 0.31 -9.34 4.78
N GLY A 23 0.00 -10.21 3.82
CA GLY A 23 0.05 -9.95 2.38
C GLY A 23 -1.31 -9.68 1.75
N ASP A 24 -2.38 -9.58 2.54
CA ASP A 24 -3.73 -9.27 2.05
C ASP A 24 -3.92 -7.76 1.78
N TRP A 25 -2.89 -6.96 2.07
CA TRP A 25 -2.90 -5.53 1.82
C TRP A 25 -2.78 -5.25 0.32
N ASP A 26 -3.83 -4.69 -0.27
CA ASP A 26 -3.87 -4.30 -1.70
C ASP A 26 -4.05 -2.78 -1.81
N GLY A 27 -3.00 -2.03 -1.47
CA GLY A 27 -3.05 -0.57 -1.46
C GLY A 27 -2.80 0.03 -2.84
N GLU A 28 -3.37 1.21 -3.13
CA GLU A 28 -3.05 1.93 -4.36
C GLU A 28 -1.74 2.72 -4.20
N TRP A 29 -0.66 2.21 -4.82
CA TRP A 29 0.64 2.87 -4.91
C TRP A 29 1.27 2.56 -6.27
N PHE A 30 2.25 3.38 -6.66
CA PHE A 30 2.84 3.28 -7.99
C PHE A 30 4.36 3.22 -7.88
N ALA A 31 4.98 2.51 -8.81
CA ALA A 31 6.42 2.51 -8.96
C ALA A 31 6.84 2.44 -10.42
N ALA A 32 7.99 3.02 -10.71
CA ALA A 32 8.64 2.95 -12.01
C ALA A 32 10.05 2.39 -11.83
N ILE A 33 10.48 1.60 -12.81
CA ILE A 33 11.80 0.97 -12.85
C ILE A 33 12.49 1.40 -14.13
N SER A 34 13.77 1.73 -14.04
CA SER A 34 14.61 1.96 -15.21
C SER A 34 16.00 1.38 -14.98
N GLU A 35 16.71 1.07 -16.05
CA GLU A 35 18.08 0.58 -16.00
C GLU A 35 18.95 1.23 -17.06
N ASN A 36 20.24 1.30 -16.78
CA ASN A 36 21.30 1.60 -17.75
C ASN A 36 22.38 0.51 -17.66
N GLU A 37 23.50 0.69 -18.36
CA GLU A 37 24.56 -0.32 -18.45
C GLU A 37 25.17 -0.71 -17.09
N GLU A 38 25.13 0.17 -16.09
CA GLU A 38 25.80 -0.03 -14.80
C GLU A 38 24.84 -0.13 -13.61
N ASN A 39 23.65 0.46 -13.72
CA ASN A 39 22.75 0.70 -12.61
C ASN A 39 21.29 0.44 -12.98
N TRP A 40 20.49 0.15 -11.97
CA TRP A 40 19.04 0.20 -12.06
C TRP A 40 18.49 1.11 -10.97
N TYR A 41 17.35 1.71 -11.27
CA TYR A 41 16.67 2.69 -10.44
C TYR A 41 15.24 2.21 -10.20
N SER A 42 14.76 2.46 -8.99
CA SER A 42 13.36 2.32 -8.62
C SER A 42 12.85 3.62 -8.01
N GLU A 43 11.72 4.08 -8.49
CA GLU A 43 11.02 5.26 -7.99
C GLU A 43 9.64 4.84 -7.49
N PHE A 44 9.24 5.36 -6.33
CA PHE A 44 7.98 5.03 -5.68
C PHE A 44 7.15 6.30 -5.49
N PHE A 45 5.88 6.23 -5.85
CA PHE A 45 4.88 7.23 -5.53
C PHE A 45 3.83 6.61 -4.60
N ILE A 46 3.78 7.13 -3.37
CA ILE A 46 2.94 6.62 -2.28
C ILE A 46 1.92 7.70 -1.91
N PRO A 47 0.65 7.55 -2.33
CA PRO A 47 -0.42 8.48 -1.96
C PRO A 47 -0.67 8.51 -0.45
N TRP A 48 -0.99 9.68 0.11
CA TRP A 48 -1.27 9.81 1.54
C TRP A 48 -2.56 9.10 1.98
N ASN A 49 -3.50 8.85 1.07
CA ASN A 49 -4.70 8.05 1.33
C ASN A 49 -4.45 6.54 1.27
N MET A 50 -3.26 6.09 0.87
CA MET A 50 -2.96 4.67 0.71
C MET A 50 -3.14 3.93 2.03
N ALA A 51 -2.56 4.43 3.12
CA ALA A 51 -2.63 3.78 4.42
C ALA A 51 -3.67 4.47 5.32
N PRO A 52 -4.51 3.72 6.06
CA PRO A 52 -5.38 4.30 7.07
C PRO A 52 -4.51 4.87 8.18
N MET A 53 -4.56 6.18 8.34
CA MET A 53 -3.79 6.87 9.36
C MET A 53 -4.73 7.63 10.28
N ASN A 54 -4.48 7.49 11.59
CA ASN A 54 -5.20 8.28 12.58
C ASN A 54 -4.97 9.77 12.30
N LYS A 55 -6.05 10.54 12.49
CA LYS A 55 -5.99 12.00 12.43
C LYS A 55 -4.98 12.51 13.47
N GLN A 56 -4.14 13.45 13.05
CA GLN A 56 -3.25 14.19 13.94
C GLN A 56 -3.51 15.69 13.79
N GLU A 57 -3.22 16.44 14.86
CA GLU A 57 -3.28 17.90 14.87
C GLU A 57 -1.94 18.50 14.43
N GLY A 58 -1.98 19.67 13.80
CA GLY A 58 -0.79 20.39 13.33
C GLY A 58 -0.46 20.16 11.86
N ASP A 59 0.56 20.86 11.36
CA ASP A 59 0.92 20.89 9.93
C ASP A 59 1.85 19.73 9.52
N SER A 60 2.44 19.03 10.48
CA SER A 60 3.37 17.92 10.25
C SER A 60 3.02 16.67 11.07
N ARG A 61 3.48 15.52 10.60
CA ARG A 61 3.45 14.25 11.34
C ARG A 61 4.80 13.57 11.29
N THR A 62 5.12 12.79 12.31
CA THR A 62 6.29 11.93 12.30
C THR A 62 5.91 10.54 11.81
N ILE A 63 6.65 10.01 10.83
CA ILE A 63 6.54 8.63 10.36
C ILE A 63 7.84 7.87 10.56
N GLY A 64 7.77 6.55 10.66
CA GLY A 64 8.93 5.67 10.60
C GLY A 64 9.17 5.18 9.18
N VAL A 65 10.41 5.26 8.70
CA VAL A 65 10.82 4.83 7.37
C VAL A 65 11.94 3.80 7.47
N SER A 66 11.87 2.78 6.62
CA SER A 66 12.97 1.86 6.34
C SER A 66 13.01 1.58 4.85
N VAL A 67 14.21 1.42 4.31
CA VAL A 67 14.48 1.04 2.92
C VAL A 67 15.42 -0.14 2.91
N ALA A 68 15.20 -1.09 2.00
CA ALA A 68 16.08 -2.23 1.83
C ALA A 68 16.19 -2.62 0.36
N ARG A 69 17.33 -3.20 -0.01
CA ARG A 69 17.60 -3.80 -1.31
C ARG A 69 18.10 -5.22 -1.12
N MET A 70 17.40 -6.17 -1.73
CA MET A 70 17.81 -7.57 -1.79
C MET A 70 18.57 -7.82 -3.10
N ILE A 71 19.79 -8.34 -2.97
CA ILE A 71 20.67 -8.72 -4.09
C ILE A 71 20.61 -10.25 -4.21
N GLN A 72 19.62 -10.74 -4.95
CA GLN A 72 19.24 -12.16 -4.99
C GLN A 72 20.41 -13.10 -5.35
N HIS A 73 21.20 -12.76 -6.38
CA HIS A 73 22.31 -13.62 -6.81
C HIS A 73 23.46 -13.71 -5.80
N LEU A 74 23.56 -12.77 -4.85
CA LEU A 74 24.53 -12.82 -3.75
C LEU A 74 23.92 -13.31 -2.43
N GLY A 75 22.60 -13.42 -2.34
CA GLY A 75 21.89 -13.70 -1.08
C GLY A 75 22.07 -12.62 -0.01
N ILE A 76 22.38 -11.38 -0.41
CA ILE A 76 22.64 -10.26 0.50
C ILE A 76 21.45 -9.31 0.52
N THR A 77 21.08 -8.83 1.71
CA THR A 77 20.16 -7.70 1.86
C THR A 77 20.88 -6.54 2.52
N ILE A 78 20.84 -5.38 1.90
CA ILE A 78 21.31 -4.12 2.48
C ILE A 78 20.10 -3.27 2.84
N GLY A 79 20.14 -2.55 3.96
CA GLY A 79 19.00 -1.75 4.39
C GLY A 79 19.35 -0.65 5.38
N PHE A 80 18.45 0.30 5.50
CA PHE A 80 18.52 1.42 6.42
C PHE A 80 17.16 1.61 7.12
N PRO A 81 17.12 1.62 8.46
CA PRO A 81 18.20 1.22 9.36
C PRO A 81 18.61 -0.24 9.12
N GLY A 82 19.82 -0.62 9.51
CA GLY A 82 20.41 -1.95 9.25
C GLY A 82 19.76 -3.10 10.03
N ILE A 83 18.43 -3.20 9.97
CA ILE A 83 17.61 -4.20 10.66
C ILE A 83 16.73 -4.94 9.65
N SER A 84 16.45 -6.21 9.96
CA SER A 84 15.51 -7.04 9.21
C SER A 84 14.16 -7.08 9.92
N TYR A 85 13.07 -7.16 9.15
CA TYR A 85 11.71 -7.36 9.65
C TYR A 85 11.53 -8.65 10.48
N SER A 86 12.48 -9.59 10.40
CA SER A 86 12.50 -10.82 11.21
C SER A 86 12.89 -10.58 12.69
N ARG A 87 13.41 -9.40 13.04
CA ARG A 87 13.78 -9.03 14.42
C ARG A 87 12.56 -8.50 15.19
N SER A 88 12.58 -8.63 16.52
CA SER A 88 11.43 -8.37 17.41
C SER A 88 11.03 -6.92 17.60
N GLU A 89 11.83 -5.95 17.15
CA GLU A 89 11.62 -4.52 17.41
C GLU A 89 11.65 -3.70 16.10
N PHE A 90 11.32 -4.34 14.97
CA PHE A 90 11.52 -3.75 13.65
C PHE A 90 10.77 -2.43 13.44
N LEU A 91 9.51 -2.33 13.88
CA LEU A 91 8.71 -1.09 13.73
C LEU A 91 9.19 0.00 14.69
N SER A 92 9.62 -0.41 15.88
CA SER A 92 10.11 0.49 16.93
C SER A 92 11.38 1.23 16.53
N VAL A 93 12.28 0.59 15.77
CA VAL A 93 13.58 1.18 15.40
C VAL A 93 13.60 1.90 14.05
N LEU A 94 12.46 2.01 13.36
CA LEU A 94 12.39 2.70 12.07
C LEU A 94 12.92 4.14 12.17
N ASN A 95 13.66 4.58 11.16
CA ASN A 95 14.19 5.94 11.13
C ASN A 95 13.03 6.93 11.07
N LYS A 96 12.97 7.84 12.04
CA LYS A 96 11.88 8.82 12.14
C LYS A 96 12.14 10.00 11.22
N VAL A 97 11.13 10.41 10.47
CA VAL A 97 11.16 11.61 9.63
C VAL A 97 9.88 12.41 9.83
N GLU A 98 9.97 13.73 9.73
CA GLU A 98 8.80 14.60 9.69
C GLU A 98 8.33 14.77 8.25
N VAL A 99 7.02 14.65 8.05
CA VAL A 99 6.35 14.84 6.77
C VAL A 99 5.12 15.72 6.95
N VAL A 100 4.55 16.20 5.86
CA VAL A 100 3.33 17.00 5.91
C VAL A 100 2.18 16.15 6.48
N GLN A 101 1.36 16.76 7.32
CA GLN A 101 0.13 16.11 7.79
C GLN A 101 -0.92 16.21 6.68
N ALA A 102 -1.22 15.08 6.02
CA ALA A 102 -2.26 14.98 5.00
C ALA A 102 -3.30 13.93 5.40
N ASN A 103 -4.58 14.34 5.42
CA ASN A 103 -5.74 13.48 5.63
C ASN A 103 -6.75 13.76 4.50
N PRO A 104 -6.44 13.35 3.26
CA PRO A 104 -7.30 13.58 2.11
C PRO A 104 -8.68 12.93 2.32
N LYS A 105 -9.72 13.59 1.80
CA LYS A 105 -11.07 13.05 1.71
C LYS A 105 -11.31 12.55 0.29
N SER A 106 -12.03 11.45 0.14
CA SER A 106 -12.43 10.93 -1.18
C SER A 106 -13.92 10.60 -1.20
N LEU A 107 -14.50 10.66 -2.40
CA LEU A 107 -15.84 10.21 -2.71
C LEU A 107 -15.76 9.39 -3.99
N ASP A 108 -15.98 8.09 -3.88
CA ASP A 108 -15.89 7.16 -4.99
C ASP A 108 -17.30 6.70 -5.40
N PHE A 109 -17.56 6.63 -6.71
CA PHE A 109 -18.87 6.35 -7.29
C PHE A 109 -18.75 5.27 -8.37
N PHE A 110 -19.37 4.10 -8.13
CA PHE A 110 -19.27 2.93 -8.99
C PHE A 110 -20.66 2.50 -9.49
N PRO A 111 -21.13 3.00 -10.63
CA PRO A 111 -22.38 2.56 -11.23
C PRO A 111 -22.20 1.17 -11.85
N TYR A 112 -23.21 0.32 -11.77
CA TYR A 112 -23.20 -1.01 -12.35
C TYR A 112 -24.56 -1.44 -12.89
N THR A 113 -24.54 -2.36 -13.84
CA THR A 113 -25.71 -3.06 -14.36
C THR A 113 -25.42 -4.55 -14.41
N VAL A 114 -26.38 -5.38 -14.04
CA VAL A 114 -26.27 -6.85 -14.05
C VAL A 114 -27.39 -7.40 -14.92
N ALA A 115 -27.05 -8.36 -15.78
CA ALA A 115 -28.04 -9.14 -16.53
C ALA A 115 -27.78 -10.61 -16.25
N ASN A 116 -28.84 -11.34 -15.86
CA ASN A 116 -28.77 -12.77 -15.63
C ASN A 116 -29.77 -13.48 -16.55
N ASN A 117 -29.42 -14.68 -17.00
CA ASN A 117 -30.30 -15.51 -17.81
C ASN A 117 -30.31 -16.93 -17.26
N ASP A 118 -31.45 -17.35 -16.73
CA ASP A 118 -31.71 -18.71 -16.28
C ASP A 118 -32.32 -19.52 -17.42
N PHE A 119 -31.51 -20.39 -18.02
CA PHE A 119 -31.93 -21.25 -19.14
C PHE A 119 -32.80 -22.45 -18.70
N ILE A 120 -32.84 -22.80 -17.41
CA ILE A 120 -33.67 -23.90 -16.91
C ILE A 120 -35.12 -23.43 -16.78
N ASN A 121 -35.29 -22.21 -16.26
CA ASN A 121 -36.62 -21.60 -16.07
C ASN A 121 -37.02 -20.66 -17.21
N ASP A 122 -36.15 -20.44 -18.20
CA ASP A 122 -36.33 -19.50 -19.33
C ASP A 122 -36.65 -18.06 -18.86
N GLU A 123 -35.94 -17.62 -17.82
CA GLU A 123 -36.13 -16.31 -17.18
C GLU A 123 -34.88 -15.44 -17.33
N SER A 124 -35.08 -14.17 -17.71
CA SER A 124 -34.01 -13.18 -17.73
C SER A 124 -34.30 -12.07 -16.72
N THR A 125 -33.32 -11.72 -15.90
CA THR A 125 -33.40 -10.59 -14.97
C THR A 125 -32.39 -9.52 -15.34
N PHE A 126 -32.75 -8.26 -15.09
CA PHE A 126 -31.89 -7.11 -15.31
C PHE A 126 -31.97 -6.18 -14.12
N ASP A 127 -30.82 -5.84 -13.56
CA ASP A 127 -30.66 -4.97 -12.41
C ASP A 127 -29.69 -3.83 -12.72
N ALA A 128 -29.92 -2.68 -12.12
CA ALA A 128 -29.01 -1.55 -12.18
C ALA A 128 -28.86 -0.94 -10.79
N GLY A 129 -27.65 -0.53 -10.45
CA GLY A 129 -27.32 0.00 -9.14
C GLY A 129 -26.10 0.89 -9.19
N THR A 130 -25.72 1.38 -8.01
CA THR A 130 -24.47 2.10 -7.82
C THR A 130 -23.98 1.88 -6.40
N GLU A 131 -22.66 1.86 -6.24
CA GLU A 131 -22.00 1.91 -4.95
C GLU A 131 -21.38 3.30 -4.76
N VAL A 132 -21.44 3.81 -3.52
CA VAL A 132 -20.88 5.11 -3.13
C VAL A 132 -20.07 4.93 -1.86
N ILE A 133 -18.78 5.29 -1.92
CA ILE A 133 -17.86 5.18 -0.79
C ILE A 133 -17.37 6.58 -0.43
N TYR A 134 -17.46 6.96 0.84
CA TYR A 134 -16.99 8.26 1.33
C TYR A 134 -15.93 8.08 2.42
N ASN A 135 -14.70 8.53 2.12
CA ASN A 135 -13.60 8.53 3.07
C ASN A 135 -13.47 9.91 3.72
N THR A 136 -13.60 9.97 5.03
CA THR A 136 -13.53 11.22 5.81
C THR A 136 -12.10 11.68 6.12
N GLY A 137 -11.10 10.83 5.86
CA GLY A 137 -9.70 11.05 6.23
C GLY A 137 -9.42 10.97 7.73
N ALA A 138 -10.42 10.66 8.56
CA ALA A 138 -10.23 10.36 9.98
C ALA A 138 -10.11 8.84 10.13
N GLY A 139 -8.92 8.29 9.88
CA GLY A 139 -8.67 6.86 10.07
C GLY A 139 -9.06 6.46 11.50
N GLY A 140 -10.07 5.60 11.59
CA GLY A 140 -10.65 5.10 12.83
C GLY A 140 -11.79 4.16 12.50
N GLU A 141 -11.69 2.91 12.98
CA GLU A 141 -12.85 2.04 13.13
C GLU A 141 -13.60 2.49 14.39
N ASN A 142 -14.92 2.70 14.29
CA ASN A 142 -15.78 2.83 15.46
C ASN A 142 -16.08 1.46 16.05
#